data_AF-A0A2V9AKW1-F1
#
_entry.id   AF-A0A2V9AKW1-F1
#
_cell.length_a   1.000
_cell.length_b   1.000
_cell.length_c   1.000
_cell.angle_alpha   90.00
_cell.angle_beta   90.00
_cell.angle_gamma   90.00
#
_symmetry.space_group_name_H-M   'P 1'
#
loop_
_entity.id
_entity.type
_entity.pdbx_description
1 polymer ?
#
loop_
_entity_poly.entity_id
_entity_poly.type
_entity_poly.pdbx_seq_one_letter_code
_entity_poly.pdbx_strand_id
1 'polypeptide(L)' 'MPESHPRVGVGVLLTNNQGRVLLTLRKLPPEAGCWSIVGGKVDFLETLEQCAIRAYASRRPKPGLSLAAPVL' A
#
# COMPACT_ATOMS: atom_id res chain seq x y z
N MET A 1 20.95 -8.26 17.42
CA MET A 1 19.50 -8.01 17.25
C MET A 1 19.36 -6.94 16.19
N PRO A 2 18.62 -7.11 15.08
CA PRO A 2 18.42 -6.00 14.16
C PRO A 2 17.75 -4.87 14.94
N GLU A 3 18.28 -3.66 14.85
CA GLU A 3 17.71 -2.48 15.50
C GLU A 3 16.21 -2.40 15.18
N SER A 4 15.38 -2.43 16.21
CA SER A 4 13.93 -2.26 16.09
C SER A 4 13.60 -0.77 16.03
N HIS A 5 14.15 -0.08 15.04
CA HIS A 5 13.75 1.30 14.79
C HIS A 5 12.33 1.31 14.19
N PRO A 6 11.44 2.20 14.67
CA PRO A 6 10.14 2.36 14.04
C PRO A 6 10.31 2.73 12.58
N ARG A 7 9.49 2.14 11.71
CA ARG A 7 9.47 2.45 10.27
C ARG A 7 8.13 3.03 9.90
N VAL A 8 8.17 4.01 9.01
CA VAL A 8 6.98 4.63 8.44
C VAL A 8 6.60 3.86 7.18
N GLY A 9 5.30 3.56 7.07
CA GLY A 9 4.71 2.99 5.87
C GLY A 9 3.46 3.78 5.50
N VAL A 10 3.05 3.66 4.24
CA VAL A 10 1.80 4.25 3.75
C VAL A 10 0.88 3.16 3.24
N GLY A 11 -0.40 3.30 3.57
CA GLY A 11 -1.50 2.49 3.05
C GLY A 11 -2.32 3.28 2.04
N VAL A 12 -2.75 2.61 0.99
CA VAL A 12 -3.60 3.16 -0.06
C VAL A 12 -4.85 2.30 -0.16
N LEU A 13 -5.99 2.90 0.17
CA LEU A 13 -7.28 2.26 -0.03
C LEU A 13 -7.74 2.50 -1.46
N LEU A 14 -7.94 1.42 -2.20
CA LEU A 14 -8.38 1.49 -3.60
C LEU A 14 -9.74 0.84 -3.71
N THR A 15 -10.69 1.59 -4.24
CA THR A 15 -12.08 1.15 -4.37
C THR A 15 -12.54 1.19 -5.81
N ASN A 16 -13.43 0.27 -6.18
CA ASN A 16 -14.14 0.34 -7.46
C ASN A 16 -15.51 1.02 -7.29
N ASN A 17 -16.22 1.23 -8.41
CA ASN A 17 -17.56 1.84 -8.43
C ASN A 17 -18.64 1.02 -7.69
N GLN A 18 -18.32 -0.22 -7.28
CA GLN A 18 -19.19 -1.08 -6.49
C GLN A 18 -18.85 -1.06 -4.99
N GLY A 19 -17.95 -0.16 -4.56
CA GLY A 19 -17.50 -0.07 -3.17
C GLY A 19 -16.60 -1.21 -2.72
N ARG A 20 -16.08 -2.04 -3.64
CA ARG A 20 -15.17 -3.14 -3.30
C ARG A 20 -13.75 -2.62 -3.13
N VAL A 21 -13.06 -3.10 -2.10
CA VAL A 21 -11.67 -2.73 -1.80
C VAL A 21 -10.69 -3.69 -2.49
N LEU A 22 -9.65 -3.15 -3.10
CA LEU A 22 -8.53 -3.96 -3.59
C LEU A 22 -7.62 -4.35 -2.44
N LEU A 23 -7.59 -5.64 -2.14
CA LEU A 23 -6.62 -6.24 -1.23
C LEU A 23 -5.50 -6.96 -1.98
N THR A 24 -4.43 -7.19 -1.26
CA THR A 24 -3.18 -7.72 -1.79
C THR A 24 -2.70 -8.85 -0.90
N LEU A 25 -2.44 -10.00 -1.51
CA LEU A 25 -1.92 -11.16 -0.78
C LEU A 25 -0.41 -10.99 -0.63
N ARG A 26 0.04 -10.85 0.61
CA ARG A 26 1.44 -10.68 0.94
C ARG A 26 2.21 -11.99 0.71
N LYS A 27 3.34 -11.91 0.03
CA LYS A 27 4.22 -13.06 -0.23
C LYS A 27 5.42 -13.14 0.70
N LEU A 28 5.74 -12.05 1.40
CA LEU A 28 6.97 -11.91 2.19
C LEU A 28 6.67 -11.63 3.67
N PRO A 29 7.53 -12.12 4.60
CA PRO A 29 7.48 -11.77 6.02
C PRO A 29 7.47 -10.24 6.25
N PRO A 30 6.95 -9.74 7.39
CA PRO A 30 6.47 -10.48 8.56
C PRO A 30 5.05 -11.08 8.48
N GLU A 31 4.33 -10.93 7.37
CA GLU A 31 2.93 -11.41 7.25
C GLU A 31 2.69 -12.11 5.92
N ALA A 32 3.56 -13.04 5.55
CA ALA A 32 3.35 -13.85 4.35
C ALA A 32 2.05 -14.66 4.48
N GLY A 33 1.22 -14.67 3.43
CA GLY A 33 -0.08 -15.35 3.42
C GLY A 33 -1.27 -14.50 3.89
N CYS A 34 -1.03 -13.32 4.46
CA CYS A 34 -2.10 -12.41 4.87
C CYS A 34 -2.55 -11.47 3.75
N TRP A 35 -3.84 -11.12 3.75
CA TRP A 35 -4.38 -10.04 2.92
C TRP A 35 -4.13 -8.70 3.60
N SER A 36 -3.70 -7.71 2.82
CA SER A 36 -3.47 -6.34 3.30
C SER A 36 -3.83 -5.34 2.20
N ILE A 37 -4.03 -4.07 2.59
CA ILE A 37 -4.22 -2.96 1.65
C ILE A 37 -2.97 -2.77 0.79
N VAL A 38 -3.11 -2.07 -0.34
CA VAL A 38 -1.94 -1.66 -1.13
C VAL A 38 -1.13 -0.70 -0.30
N GLY A 39 0.19 -0.86 -0.26
CA GLY A 39 1.03 0.01 0.55
C GLY A 39 2.50 -0.33 0.42
N GLY A 40 3.33 0.46 1.07
CA GLY A 40 4.78 0.36 0.99
C GLY A 40 5.46 1.01 2.18
N LYS A 41 6.76 0.76 2.29
CA LYS A 41 7.64 1.51 3.20
C LYS A 41 8.01 2.82 2.51
N VAL A 42 8.00 3.90 3.29
CA VAL A 42 8.46 5.21 2.83
C VAL A 42 9.98 5.15 2.73
N ASP A 43 10.50 5.49 1.56
CA ASP A 43 11.94 5.53 1.32
C ASP A 43 12.55 6.84 1.86
N PHE A 44 13.87 6.87 2.05
CA PHE A 44 14.54 8.06 2.58
C PHE A 44 14.32 9.27 1.65
N LEU A 45 13.93 10.41 2.24
CA LEU A 45 13.57 11.65 1.53
C LEU A 45 12.35 11.56 0.61
N GLU A 46 11.55 10.50 0.71
CA GLU A 46 10.28 10.35 -0.01
C GLU A 46 9.12 10.92 0.83
N THR A 47 8.18 11.65 0.21
CA THR A 47 6.94 12.05 0.90
C THR A 47 5.93 10.89 0.97
N LEU A 48 4.95 10.99 1.85
CA LEU A 48 3.89 9.98 1.97
C LEU A 48 3.11 9.82 0.67
N GLU A 49 2.84 10.94 -0.02
CA GLU A 49 2.13 10.98 -1.30
C GLU A 49 2.95 10.32 -2.41
N GLN A 50 4.25 10.59 -2.47
CA GLN A 50 5.16 9.95 -3.44
C GLN A 50 5.19 8.43 -3.23
N CYS A 51 5.30 7.99 -1.97
CA CYS A 51 5.26 6.57 -1.62
C CYS A 51 3.91 5.93 -2.03
N ALA A 52 2.79 6.62 -1.78
CA ALA A 52 1.46 6.15 -2.15
C ALA A 52 1.29 6.02 -3.67
N ILE A 53 1.73 7.01 -4.44
CA ILE A 53 1.71 6.98 -5.91
C ILE A 53 2.57 5.82 -6.44
N ARG A 54 3.76 5.61 -5.90
CA ARG A 54 4.63 4.49 -6.27
C ARG A 54 4.00 3.14 -5.94
N ALA A 55 3.40 3.00 -4.76
CA ALA A 55 2.72 1.78 -4.35
C ALA A 55 1.52 1.47 -5.27
N TYR A 56 0.77 2.50 -5.67
CA TYR A 56 -0.31 2.39 -6.66
C TYR A 56 0.21 2.00 -8.05
N ALA A 57 1.22 2.71 -8.57
CA ALA A 57 1.79 2.48 -9.90
C ALA A 57 2.47 1.11 -10.06
N SER A 58 3.01 0.57 -8.96
CA SER A 58 3.60 -0.78 -8.92
C SER A 58 2.55 -1.89 -9.15
N ARG A 59 1.25 -1.57 -9.10
CA ARG A 59 0.17 -2.52 -9.36
C ARG A 59 -0.19 -2.54 -10.83
N ARG A 60 -0.50 -3.73 -11.34
CA ARG A 60 -1.10 -3.88 -12.67
C ARG A 60 -2.39 -3.05 -12.73
N PRO A 61 -2.60 -2.20 -13.76
CA PRO A 61 -3.82 -1.43 -13.91
C PRO A 61 -5.06 -2.33 -13.86
N LYS A 62 -5.98 -2.00 -12.94
CA LYS A 62 -7.30 -2.64 -12.83
C LYS A 62 -8.32 -1.61 -13.34
N PRO A 63 -9.07 -1.90 -14.42
CA PRO A 63 -10.10 -0.99 -14.91
C PRO A 63 -11.10 -0.63 -13.81
N GLY A 64 -11.45 0.66 -13.69
CA GLY A 64 -12.46 1.14 -12.75
C GLY A 64 -12.03 1.16 -11.29
N LEU A 65 -10.72 1.22 -11.01
CA LEU A 65 -10.17 1.41 -9.67
C LEU A 65 -9.80 2.90 -9.46
N SER A 66 -10.20 3.46 -8.34
CA SER A 66 -9.88 4.84 -7.95
C SER A 66 -9.26 4.87 -6.56
N LEU A 67 -8.42 5.89 -6.31
CA LEU A 67 -7.92 6.20 -4.98
C LEU A 67 -9.10 6.60 -4.09
N ALA A 68 -9.44 5.78 -3.11
CA ALA A 68 -10.14 6.29 -1.96
C ALA A 68 -9.14 7.14 -1.17
N ALA A 69 -9.60 8.24 -0.60
CA ALA A 69 -8.78 9.23 0.10
C ALA A 69 -7.69 8.58 1.00
N PRO A 70 -6.51 9.21 1.15
CA PRO A 70 -5.39 8.63 1.88
C PRO A 70 -5.83 8.25 3.29
N VAL A 71 -5.65 6.97 3.63
CA VAL A 71 -5.88 6.46 4.99
C VAL A 71 -4.52 6.50 5.67
N LEU A 72 -4.36 7.46 6.59
CA LEU A 72 -3.18 7.59 7.46
C LEU A 72 -2.96 6.32 8.28
#